data_AF-A0A3D6DAG8-F1
#
_entry.id   AF-A0A3D6DAG8-F1
#
_cell.length_a   1.000
_cell.length_b   1.000
_cell.length_c   1.000
_cell.angle_alpha   90.00
_cell.angle_beta   90.00
_cell.angle_gamma   90.00
#
_symmetry.space_group_name_H-M   'P 1'
#
loop_
_entity.id
_entity.type
_entity.pdbx_description
1 polymer ?
#
loop_
_entity_poly.entity_id
_entity_poly.type
_entity_poly.pdbx_seq_one_letter_code
_entity_poly.pdbx_strand_id
1 'polypeptide(L)'
;MNGKLLSTISRLNHESSMEWIVFDSQLQPLMGRIDAHVFQIAKLALESNVVVEKREPERIFAVPFGSGVVVIRNFMLGREEFAVLIRTLMEILIEQN
;
A
#
# COMPACT_ATOMS: atom_id res chain seq x y z
N MET A 1 -6.76 11.79 10.37
CA MET A 1 -6.07 10.52 10.05
C MET A 1 -7.04 9.38 10.30
N ASN A 2 -7.38 8.58 9.27
CA ASN A 2 -8.57 7.73 9.28
C ASN A 2 -8.29 6.38 9.96
N GLY A 3 -8.67 6.22 11.23
CA GLY A 3 -8.37 5.02 12.04
C GLY A 3 -8.94 3.71 11.51
N LYS A 4 -10.00 3.77 10.67
CA LYS A 4 -10.62 2.61 10.02
C LYS A 4 -9.72 1.99 8.93
N LEU A 5 -8.94 2.80 8.21
CA LEU A 5 -7.99 2.30 7.22
C LEU A 5 -6.85 1.55 7.90
N LEU A 6 -6.25 2.15 8.94
CA LEU A 6 -5.15 1.53 9.68
C LEU A 6 -5.59 0.23 10.38
N SER A 7 -6.79 0.18 10.94
CA SER A 7 -7.30 -1.07 11.54
C SER A 7 -7.57 -2.16 10.49
N THR A 8 -8.07 -1.78 9.32
CA THR A 8 -8.30 -2.72 8.20
C THR A 8 -6.98 -3.27 7.67
N ILE A 9 -6.01 -2.39 7.40
CA ILE A 9 -4.68 -2.80 6.93
C ILE A 9 -3.94 -3.62 7.99
N SER A 10 -4.03 -3.25 9.26
CA SER A 10 -3.47 -4.03 10.36
C SER A 10 -4.03 -5.46 10.39
N ARG A 11 -5.34 -5.60 10.24
CA ARG A 11 -5.98 -6.92 10.12
C ARG A 11 -5.48 -7.71 8.91
N LEU A 12 -5.42 -7.10 7.73
CA LEU A 12 -4.89 -7.73 6.52
C LEU A 12 -3.42 -8.15 6.67
N ASN A 13 -2.61 -7.36 7.37
CA ASN A 13 -1.21 -7.68 7.66
C ASN A 13 -1.07 -8.85 8.64
N HIS A 14 -2.02 -9.04 9.55
CA HIS A 14 -2.05 -10.21 10.43
C HIS A 14 -2.58 -11.47 9.73
N GLU A 15 -3.50 -11.32 8.79
CA GLU A 15 -4.16 -12.42 8.08
C GLU A 15 -3.40 -12.88 6.82
N SER A 16 -2.37 -12.15 6.39
CA SER A 16 -1.62 -12.45 5.16
C SER A 16 -0.11 -12.58 5.41
N SER A 17 0.58 -13.27 4.49
CA SER A 17 2.05 -13.31 4.43
C SER A 17 2.65 -12.07 3.76
N MET A 18 1.82 -11.09 3.39
CA MET A 18 2.24 -9.87 2.71
C MET A 18 2.67 -8.83 3.75
N GLU A 19 3.66 -8.02 3.39
CA GLU A 19 4.07 -6.90 4.23
C GLU A 19 3.31 -5.64 3.82
N TRP A 20 2.57 -5.07 4.77
CA TRP A 20 1.79 -3.86 4.57
C TRP A 20 2.44 -2.67 5.27
N ILE A 21 2.61 -1.59 4.51
CA ILE A 21 3.28 -0.38 4.96
C ILE A 21 2.37 0.79 4.63
N VAL A 22 2.20 1.71 5.56
CA VAL A 22 1.32 2.88 5.37
C VAL A 22 2.12 4.13 5.69
N PHE A 23 2.08 5.07 4.76
CA PHE A 23 2.64 6.40 4.94
C PHE A 23 1.51 7.43 4.98
N ASP A 24 1.72 8.51 5.72
CA ASP A 24 0.89 9.72 5.62
C ASP A 24 1.27 10.59 4.41
N SER A 25 0.62 11.74 4.27
CA SER A 25 0.87 12.70 3.19
C SER A 25 2.25 13.38 3.25
N GLN A 26 2.96 13.25 4.37
CA GLN A 26 4.33 13.73 4.56
C GLN A 26 5.35 12.59 4.43
N LEU A 27 4.93 11.42 3.94
CA LEU A 27 5.73 10.20 3.84
C LEU A 27 6.32 9.75 5.19
N GLN A 28 5.63 10.03 6.30
CA GLN A 28 5.97 9.45 7.60
C GLN A 28 5.35 8.06 7.74
N PRO A 29 6.10 7.04 8.22
CA PRO A 29 5.53 5.75 8.55
C PRO A 29 4.42 5.87 9.59
N LEU A 30 3.27 5.30 9.27
CA LEU A 30 2.22 5.00 10.24
C LEU A 30 2.23 3.50 10.63
N MET A 31 2.70 2.65 9.72
CA MET A 31 2.75 1.19 9.91
C MET A 31 3.81 0.56 9.00
N GLY A 32 4.36 -0.57 9.42
CA GLY A 32 5.23 -1.42 8.61
C GLY A 32 6.71 -1.04 8.69
N ARG A 33 7.57 -1.94 8.20
CA ARG A 33 9.01 -1.72 8.15
C ARG A 33 9.39 -1.02 6.86
N ILE A 34 10.11 0.10 6.95
CA ILE A 34 10.56 0.86 5.77
C ILE A 34 12.01 0.54 5.45
N ASP A 35 12.28 0.41 4.15
CA ASP A 35 13.61 0.57 3.59
C ASP A 35 13.62 1.61 2.46
N ALA A 36 14.80 1.86 1.88
CA ALA A 36 14.98 2.85 0.84
C ALA A 36 14.14 2.57 -0.42
N HIS A 37 13.89 1.30 -0.76
CA HIS A 37 13.14 0.94 -1.97
C HIS A 37 11.65 1.20 -1.78
N VAL A 38 11.10 0.79 -0.63
CA VAL A 38 9.71 1.08 -0.25
C VAL A 38 9.48 2.58 -0.24
N PHE A 39 10.38 3.35 0.38
CA PHE A 39 10.25 4.80 0.46
C PHE A 39 10.24 5.46 -0.92
N GLN A 40 11.13 5.05 -1.83
CA GLN A 40 11.17 5.59 -3.19
C GLN A 40 9.88 5.31 -3.97
N ILE A 41 9.33 4.09 -3.85
CA ILE A 41 8.10 3.71 -4.54
C ILE A 41 6.88 4.43 -3.93
N ALA A 42 6.83 4.55 -2.60
CA ALA A 42 5.82 5.34 -1.90
C ALA A 42 5.84 6.82 -2.35
N LYS A 43 7.03 7.42 -2.39
CA LYS A 43 7.24 8.80 -2.83
C LYS A 43 6.76 9.00 -4.27
N LEU A 44 7.18 8.12 -5.19
CA LEU A 44 6.78 8.20 -6.58
C LEU A 44 5.26 8.12 -6.73
N ALA A 45 4.62 7.16 -6.06
CA ALA A 45 3.16 6.98 -6.10
C ALA A 45 2.43 8.20 -5.56
N LEU A 46 2.90 8.77 -4.45
CA LEU A 46 2.28 9.95 -3.83
C LEU A 46 2.47 11.22 -4.68
N GLU A 47 3.67 11.49 -5.19
CA GLU A 47 3.98 12.69 -5.99
C GLU A 47 3.28 12.70 -7.35
N SER A 48 3.16 11.52 -7.98
CA SER A 48 2.46 11.37 -9.26
C SER A 48 0.96 11.15 -9.12
N ASN A 49 0.49 10.85 -7.89
CA ASN A 49 -0.88 10.41 -7.61
C ASN A 49 -1.32 9.24 -8.52
N VAL A 50 -0.40 8.31 -8.79
CA VAL A 50 -0.69 7.09 -9.54
C VAL A 50 -0.29 5.84 -8.76
N VAL A 51 -0.92 4.74 -9.13
CA VAL A 51 -0.53 3.41 -8.67
C VAL A 51 0.81 3.02 -9.29
N VAL A 52 1.74 2.54 -8.48
CA VAL A 52 3.08 2.13 -8.92
C VAL A 52 3.31 0.65 -8.60
N GLU A 53 3.69 -0.14 -9.61
CA GLU A 53 4.12 -1.53 -9.44
C GLU A 53 5.60 -1.67 -9.83
N LYS A 54 6.41 -2.23 -8.93
CA LYS A 54 7.77 -2.69 -9.20
C LYS A 54 7.79 -4.21 -9.11
N ARG A 55 8.37 -4.88 -10.10
CA ARG A 55 8.35 -6.37 -10.20
C ARG A 55 9.68 -7.04 -9.87
N GLU A 56 10.81 -6.33 -9.92
CA GLU A 56 12.15 -6.89 -9.68
C GLU A 56 13.03 -5.93 -8.87
N PRO A 57 13.93 -6.43 -7.99
CA PRO A 57 14.12 -7.83 -7.61
C PRO A 57 13.02 -8.38 -6.69
N GLU A 58 12.10 -7.52 -6.27
CA GLU A 58 11.02 -7.84 -5.35
C GLU A 58 9.74 -7.15 -5.83
N ARG A 59 8.60 -7.81 -5.61
CA ARG A 59 7.31 -7.27 -5.99
C ARG A 59 6.82 -6.28 -4.93
N ILE A 60 6.75 -5.02 -5.33
CA ILE A 60 6.28 -3.90 -4.50
C ILE A 60 5.16 -3.21 -5.25
N PHE A 61 4.10 -2.88 -4.53
CA PHE A 61 2.95 -2.20 -5.08
C PHE A 61 2.55 -1.04 -4.17
N ALA A 62 2.39 0.15 -4.73
CA ALA A 62 2.01 1.34 -3.98
C ALA A 62 0.75 1.98 -4.55
N VAL A 63 -0.17 2.34 -3.66
CA VAL A 63 -1.47 2.96 -3.97
C VAL A 63 -1.57 4.28 -3.20
N PRO A 64 -1.54 5.43 -3.88
CA PRO A 64 -1.79 6.71 -3.24
C PRO A 64 -3.27 6.83 -2.89
N PHE A 65 -3.55 7.58 -1.83
CA PHE A 65 -4.89 7.98 -1.42
C PHE A 65 -4.84 9.39 -0.85
N GLY A 66 -6.00 10.01 -0.60
CA GLY A 66 -6.10 11.45 -0.30
C GLY A 66 -5.25 11.95 0.87
N SER A 67 -4.83 11.07 1.78
CA SER A 67 -4.00 11.43 2.94
C SER A 67 -2.70 10.63 3.08
N GLY A 68 -2.25 9.92 2.04
CA GLY A 68 -1.02 9.14 2.11
C GLY A 68 -0.85 8.09 1.01
N VAL A 69 -0.09 7.04 1.31
CA VAL A 69 0.14 5.93 0.38
C VAL A 69 0.22 4.61 1.13
N VAL A 70 -0.45 3.58 0.60
CA VAL A 70 -0.34 2.20 1.07
C VAL A 70 0.66 1.49 0.18
N VAL A 71 1.62 0.78 0.77
CA VAL A 71 2.59 -0.06 0.06
C VAL A 71 2.45 -1.51 0.51
N ILE A 72 2.50 -2.42 -0.45
CA ILE A 72 2.44 -3.86 -0.25
C ILE A 72 3.71 -4.46 -0.84
N ARG A 73 4.33 -5.34 -0.07
CA ARG A 73 5.60 -5.99 -0.39
C ARG A 73 5.51 -7.49 -0.10
N ASN A 74 6.39 -8.29 -0.73
CA ASN A 74 6.51 -9.73 -0.47
C ASN A 74 5.24 -10.56 -0.74
N PHE A 75 4.40 -10.13 -1.68
CA PHE A 75 3.17 -10.85 -2.02
C PHE A 75 3.40 -11.84 -3.18
N MET A 76 2.94 -13.07 -2.99
CA MET A 76 2.93 -14.13 -4.00
C MET A 76 1.50 -14.33 -4.52
N LEU A 77 1.00 -13.37 -5.28
CA LEU A 77 -0.35 -13.41 -5.86
C LEU A 77 -0.30 -13.63 -7.37
N GLY A 78 -1.16 -14.52 -7.85
CA GLY A 78 -1.49 -14.64 -9.26
C GLY A 78 -2.09 -13.35 -9.82
N ARG A 79 -2.26 -13.27 -11.15
CA ARG A 79 -2.80 -12.06 -11.80
C ARG A 79 -4.20 -11.71 -11.30
N GLU A 80 -5.08 -12.71 -11.17
CA GLU A 80 -6.47 -12.51 -10.75
C GLU A 80 -6.57 -12.09 -9.28
N GLU A 81 -5.86 -12.78 -8.39
CA GLU A 81 -5.81 -12.46 -6.96
C GLU A 81 -5.25 -11.05 -6.73
N PHE A 82 -4.22 -10.67 -7.49
CA PHE A 82 -3.66 -9.33 -7.44
C PHE A 82 -4.67 -8.28 -7.90
N ALA A 83 -5.41 -8.53 -8.99
CA ALA A 83 -6.44 -7.61 -9.47
C ALA A 83 -7.58 -7.44 -8.44
N VAL A 84 -7.99 -8.52 -7.78
CA VAL A 84 -8.98 -8.49 -6.70
C VAL A 84 -8.46 -7.66 -5.52
N LEU A 85 -7.22 -7.89 -5.08
CA LEU A 85 -6.59 -7.12 -4.01
C LEU A 85 -6.59 -5.62 -4.32
N ILE A 86 -6.16 -5.23 -5.54
CA ILE A 86 -6.11 -3.83 -5.95
C ILE A 86 -7.51 -3.23 -5.95
N ARG A 87 -8.49 -3.94 -6.51
CA ARG A 87 -9.86 -3.49 -6.54
C ARG A 87 -10.41 -3.25 -5.13
N THR A 88 -10.26 -4.23 -4.23
CA THR A 88 -10.71 -4.11 -2.84
C THR A 88 -10.04 -2.94 -2.13
N LEU A 89 -8.74 -2.72 -2.35
CA LEU A 89 -8.03 -1.58 -1.78
C LEU A 89 -8.55 -0.25 -2.31
N MET A 90 -8.73 -0.12 -3.63
CA MET A 90 -9.28 1.10 -4.19
C MET A 90 -10.69 1.38 -3.67
N GLU A 91 -11.55 0.37 -3.56
CA GLU A 91 -12.89 0.51 -2.97
C GLU A 91 -12.81 1.03 -1.53
N ILE A 92 -11.97 0.41 -0.68
CA ILE A 92 -11.76 0.85 0.71
C ILE A 92 -11.23 2.29 0.75
N LEU A 93 -10.30 2.66 -0.13
CA LEU A 93 -9.68 3.98 -0.12
C LEU A 93 -10.61 5.08 -0.66
N ILE A 94 -11.49 4.75 -1.62
CA ILE A 94 -12.50 5.66 -2.17
C ILE A 94 -13.59 5.95 -1.13
N GLU A 95 -14.07 4.94 -0.39
CA GLU A 95 -15.04 5.13 0.70
C GLU A 95 -14.55 6.02 1.85
N GLN A 96 -13.24 6.35 1.87
CA GLN A 96 -12.59 7.12 2.92
C GLN A 96 -12.30 8.57 2.52
N ASN A 97 -12.53 8.95 1.25
CA ASN A 97 -12.50 10.32 0.73
C ASN A 97 -13.90 10.93 0.73
#